data_AF-Q2H057-F1
#
_entry.id   AF-Q2H057-F1
#
_cell.length_a   1.000
_cell.length_b   1.000
_cell.length_c   1.000
_cell.angle_alpha   90.00
_cell.angle_beta   90.00
_cell.angle_gamma   90.00
#
_symmetry.space_group_name_H-M   'P 1'
#
loop_
_entity.id
_entity.type
_entity.pdbx_description
1 polymer ?
#
loop_
_entity_poly.entity_id
_entity_poly.type
_entity_poly.pdbx_seq_one_letter_code
_entity_poly.pdbx_strand_id
1 'polypeptide(L)'
;MVNLAELGAKLTAGRQPGQELSPCARAAIAGAVAAGASQTAVAKAFSTSRRAVQLSLQRFESSTTFETKPRTGRPELLTRREKRYILQLAKRYPRYSLQMLTGTLDTRISRSTSIFTDESSSRITRVAQ
;
A
#
# COMPACT_ATOMS: atom_id res chain seq x y z
N MET A 1 37.49 1.71 -5.18
CA MET A 1 36.45 2.74 -5.42
C MET A 1 35.17 2.03 -5.81
N VAL A 2 34.03 2.38 -5.20
CA VAL A 2 32.74 1.77 -5.55
C VAL A 2 32.22 2.40 -6.83
N ASN A 3 31.90 1.59 -7.85
CA ASN A 3 31.37 2.07 -9.13
C ASN A 3 29.85 2.27 -9.04
N LEU A 4 29.35 3.41 -9.56
CA LEU A 4 27.92 3.73 -9.59
C LEU A 4 27.09 2.67 -10.33
N ALA A 5 27.60 2.12 -11.43
CA ALA A 5 26.90 1.11 -12.22
C ALA A 5 26.76 -0.21 -11.45
N GLU A 6 27.81 -0.64 -10.76
CA GLU A 6 27.79 -1.86 -9.95
C GLU A 6 26.85 -1.72 -8.74
N LEU A 7 26.89 -0.55 -8.09
CA LEU A 7 25.99 -0.24 -6.98
C LEU A 7 24.53 -0.23 -7.43
N GLY A 8 24.23 0.46 -8.53
CA GLY A 8 22.87 0.54 -9.07
C GLY A 8 22.31 -0.83 -9.44
N ALA A 9 23.13 -1.68 -10.07
CA ALA A 9 22.76 -3.05 -10.42
C ALA A 9 22.43 -3.89 -9.17
N LYS A 10 23.24 -3.81 -8.10
CA LYS A 10 22.99 -4.54 -6.85
C LYS A 10 21.73 -4.05 -6.12
N LEU A 11 21.52 -2.74 -6.04
CA LEU A 11 20.39 -2.14 -5.32
C LEU A 11 19.04 -2.34 -6.04
N THR A 12 19.08 -2.63 -7.34
CA THR A 12 17.88 -2.86 -8.15
C THR A 12 17.74 -4.30 -8.62
N ALA A 13 18.65 -5.18 -8.20
CA ALA A 13 18.59 -6.61 -8.48
C ALA A 13 17.26 -7.20 -7.98
N GLY A 14 16.60 -7.98 -8.83
CA GLY A 14 15.33 -8.65 -8.50
C GLY A 14 14.08 -7.77 -8.54
N ARG A 15 14.18 -6.49 -8.93
CA ARG A 15 13.01 -5.61 -9.08
C ARG A 15 12.12 -6.09 -10.23
N GLN A 16 10.84 -6.30 -9.95
CA GLN A 16 9.85 -6.64 -10.98
C GLN A 16 9.31 -5.39 -11.71
N PRO A 17 8.83 -5.52 -12.96
CA PRO A 17 8.13 -4.43 -13.64
C PRO A 17 6.93 -3.92 -12.81
N GLY A 18 6.79 -2.60 -12.70
CA GLY A 18 5.73 -1.97 -11.89
C GLY A 18 5.94 -1.98 -10.38
N GLN A 19 6.99 -2.64 -9.89
CA GLN A 19 7.39 -2.56 -8.49
C GLN A 19 8.04 -1.20 -8.20
N GLU A 20 7.80 -0.70 -7.00
CA GLU A 20 8.40 0.55 -6.52
C GLU A 20 9.89 0.39 -6.25
N LEU A 21 10.64 1.49 -6.41
CA LEU A 21 12.04 1.52 -5.99
C LEU A 21 12.15 1.37 -4.48
N SER A 22 13.10 0.53 -4.04
CA SER A 22 13.44 0.37 -2.64
C SER A 22 13.92 1.69 -2.03
N PRO A 23 13.71 1.94 -0.74
CA PRO A 23 14.16 3.16 -0.08
C PRO A 23 15.67 3.37 -0.21
N CYS A 24 16.45 2.28 -0.08
CA CYS A 24 17.90 2.29 -0.25
C CYS A 24 18.32 2.70 -1.67
N ALA A 25 17.65 2.17 -2.71
CA ALA A 25 17.91 2.59 -4.08
C ALA A 25 17.59 4.08 -4.31
N ARG A 26 16.50 4.61 -3.74
CA ARG A 26 16.16 6.04 -3.84
C ARG A 26 17.18 6.93 -3.16
N ALA A 27 17.65 6.55 -1.96
CA ALA A 27 18.68 7.27 -1.24
C ALA A 27 20.00 7.31 -2.03
N ALA A 28 20.41 6.17 -2.62
CA ALA A 28 21.60 6.11 -3.46
C ALA A 28 21.47 6.95 -4.74
N ILE A 29 20.29 6.97 -5.37
CA ILE A 29 19.98 7.85 -6.51
C ILE A 29 20.11 9.32 -6.12
N ALA A 30 19.50 9.72 -5.00
CA ALA A 30 19.56 11.10 -4.52
C ALA A 30 21.00 11.52 -4.18
N GLY A 31 21.76 10.65 -3.50
CA GLY A 31 23.17 10.89 -3.20
C GLY A 31 24.04 10.99 -4.44
N ALA A 32 23.82 10.15 -5.45
CA ALA A 32 24.57 10.20 -6.71
C ALA A 32 24.33 11.51 -7.48
N VAL A 33 23.08 11.99 -7.51
CA VAL A 33 22.74 13.28 -8.12
C VAL A 33 23.34 14.44 -7.32
N ALA A 34 23.28 14.39 -5.99
CA ALA A 34 23.90 15.38 -5.12
C ALA A 34 25.44 15.45 -5.28
N ALA A 35 26.07 14.31 -5.59
CA ALA A 35 27.49 14.22 -5.93
C ALA A 35 27.82 14.72 -7.36
N GLY A 36 26.84 15.24 -8.10
CA GLY A 36 27.04 15.83 -9.43
C GLY A 36 26.85 14.86 -10.61
N ALA A 37 26.42 13.62 -10.38
CA ALA A 37 26.13 12.71 -11.48
C ALA A 37 24.88 13.17 -12.27
N SER A 38 24.95 13.09 -13.59
CA SER A 38 23.79 13.42 -14.43
C SER A 38 22.64 12.44 -14.21
N GLN A 39 21.40 12.94 -14.22
CA GLN A 39 20.20 12.09 -14.04
C GLN A 39 20.12 10.96 -15.08
N THR A 40 20.64 11.17 -16.28
CA THR A 40 20.69 10.16 -17.35
C THR A 40 21.71 9.06 -17.05
N ALA A 41 22.88 9.40 -16.51
CA ALA A 41 23.88 8.42 -16.07
C ALA A 41 23.35 7.59 -14.88
N VAL A 42 22.72 8.24 -13.90
CA VAL A 42 22.10 7.57 -12.75
C VAL A 42 20.97 6.64 -13.20
N ALA A 43 20.10 7.07 -14.12
CA ALA A 43 19.04 6.25 -14.66
C ALA A 43 19.58 4.95 -15.32
N LYS A 44 20.67 5.06 -16.09
CA LYS A 44 21.35 3.91 -16.70
C LYS A 44 21.93 2.97 -15.65
N ALA A 45 22.62 3.52 -14.65
CA ALA A 45 23.23 2.72 -13.57
C ALA A 45 22.21 1.92 -12.76
N PHE A 46 21.04 2.50 -12.49
CA PHE A 46 19.98 1.87 -11.68
C PHE A 46 18.92 1.12 -12.52
N SER A 47 19.11 0.97 -13.85
CA SER A 47 18.10 0.35 -14.74
C SER A 47 16.69 0.92 -14.52
N THR A 48 16.60 2.26 -14.49
CA THR A 48 15.35 3.02 -14.28
C THR A 48 15.19 4.07 -15.36
N SER A 49 13.97 4.62 -15.47
CA SER A 49 13.75 5.77 -16.34
C SER A 49 14.27 7.05 -15.69
N ARG A 50 14.74 8.00 -16.50
CA ARG A 50 15.08 9.36 -16.01
C ARG A 50 13.93 10.00 -15.23
N ARG A 51 12.68 9.75 -15.66
CA ARG A 51 11.49 10.23 -14.96
C ARG A 51 11.38 9.65 -13.54
N ALA A 52 11.72 8.37 -13.33
CA ALA A 52 11.73 7.76 -12.01
C ALA A 52 12.78 8.38 -11.08
N VAL A 53 13.96 8.70 -11.61
CA VAL A 53 15.00 9.45 -10.89
C VAL A 53 14.47 10.83 -10.47
N GLN A 54 13.92 11.59 -11.43
CA GLN A 54 13.36 12.92 -11.15
C GLN A 54 12.22 12.86 -10.12
N LEU A 55 11.30 11.90 -10.24
CA LEU A 55 10.20 11.71 -9.29
C LEU A 55 10.72 11.38 -7.88
N SER A 56 11.80 10.61 -7.79
CA SER A 56 12.40 10.26 -6.50
C SER A 56 13.00 11.48 -5.82
N LEU A 57 13.63 12.39 -6.58
CA LEU A 57 14.11 13.68 -6.07
C LEU A 57 12.96 14.59 -5.64
N GLN A 58 11.95 14.77 -6.49
CA GLN A 58 10.76 15.58 -6.18
C GLN A 58 10.02 15.07 -4.93
N ARG A 59 9.91 13.74 -4.79
CA ARG A 59 9.31 13.15 -3.58
C ARG A 59 10.15 13.46 -2.35
N PHE A 60 11.46 13.29 -2.43
CA PHE A 60 12.36 13.61 -1.32
C PHE A 60 12.27 15.08 -0.89
N GLU A 61 12.22 16.01 -1.85
CA GLU A 61 12.01 17.45 -1.56
C GLU A 61 10.68 17.71 -0.84
N SER A 62 9.63 16.96 -1.17
CA SER A 62 8.29 17.15 -0.58
C SER A 62 8.07 16.46 0.78
N SER A 63 8.65 15.27 0.99
CA SER A 63 8.35 14.41 2.14
C SER A 63 9.55 14.15 3.06
N THR A 64 10.75 14.60 2.67
CA THR A 64 12.04 14.43 3.38
C THR A 64 12.31 12.96 3.78
N THR A 65 11.70 12.02 3.08
CA THR A 65 11.70 10.59 3.40
C THR A 65 11.81 9.78 2.12
N PHE A 66 12.58 8.68 2.16
CA PHE A 66 12.72 7.75 1.03
C PHE A 66 11.72 6.58 1.08
N GLU A 67 11.06 6.40 2.22
CA GLU A 67 10.05 5.38 2.44
C GLU A 67 8.81 5.61 1.57
N THR A 68 8.22 4.53 1.05
CA THR A 68 6.91 4.65 0.40
C THR A 68 5.82 4.66 1.46
N LYS A 69 4.90 5.61 1.34
CA LYS A 69 3.60 5.56 2.04
C LYS A 69 2.82 4.32 1.58
N PRO A 70 2.04 3.68 2.47
CA PRO A 70 1.13 2.62 2.07
C PRO A 70 0.18 3.15 0.98
N ARG A 71 -0.08 2.31 -0.04
CA ARG A 71 -0.99 2.68 -1.12
C ARG A 71 -2.38 2.92 -0.54
N THR A 72 -3.01 4.01 -0.96
CA THR A 72 -4.41 4.28 -0.61
C THR A 72 -5.28 3.23 -1.29
N GLY A 73 -5.86 2.34 -0.50
CA GLY A 73 -6.90 1.42 -0.98
C GLY A 73 -8.20 2.15 -1.30
N ARG A 74 -9.19 1.40 -1.79
CA ARG A 74 -10.56 1.91 -1.93
C ARG A 74 -11.05 2.36 -0.53
N PRO A 75 -11.60 3.57 -0.37
CA PRO A 75 -12.16 3.98 0.90
C PRO A 75 -13.23 2.99 1.36
N GLU A 76 -13.32 2.79 2.66
CA GLU A 76 -14.30 1.88 3.24
C GLU A 76 -15.71 2.39 2.95
N LEU A 77 -16.59 1.49 2.50
CA LEU A 77 -18.00 1.82 2.24
C LEU A 77 -18.76 2.13 3.53
N LEU A 78 -18.39 1.46 4.62
CA LEU A 78 -19.04 1.57 5.92
C LEU A 78 -18.24 2.47 6.85
N THR A 79 -18.94 3.39 7.49
CA THR A 79 -18.38 4.20 8.58
C THR A 79 -18.11 3.34 9.81
N ARG A 80 -17.24 3.84 10.70
CA ARG A 80 -16.96 3.20 12.00
C ARG A 80 -18.22 2.99 12.85
N ARG A 81 -19.20 3.91 12.74
CA ARG A 81 -20.46 3.84 13.50
C ARG A 81 -21.35 2.71 12.99
N GLU A 82 -21.49 2.59 11.68
CA GLU A 82 -22.29 1.51 11.06
C GLU A 82 -21.67 0.14 11.34
N LYS A 83 -20.34 -0.01 11.18
CA LYS A 83 -19.64 -1.25 11.56
C LYS A 83 -19.93 -1.65 13.01
N ARG A 84 -19.88 -0.69 13.93
CA ARG A 84 -20.18 -0.93 15.36
C ARG A 84 -21.63 -1.34 15.58
N TYR A 85 -22.57 -0.72 14.88
CA TYR A 85 -23.99 -1.08 14.98
C TYR A 85 -24.24 -2.51 14.47
N ILE A 86 -23.64 -2.90 13.33
CA ILE A 86 -23.70 -4.27 12.81
C ILE A 86 -23.16 -5.27 13.84
N LEU A 87 -22.02 -4.96 14.46
CA LEU A 87 -21.43 -5.81 15.50
C LEU A 87 -22.36 -5.97 16.72
N GLN A 88 -23.05 -4.91 17.13
CA GLN A 88 -24.02 -4.95 18.23
C GLN A 88 -25.25 -5.78 17.86
N LEU A 89 -25.79 -5.62 16.66
CA LEU A 89 -26.90 -6.43 16.16
C LEU A 89 -26.52 -7.91 16.06
N ALA A 90 -25.33 -8.23 15.54
CA ALA A 90 -24.83 -9.59 15.45
C ALA A 90 -24.70 -10.26 16.84
N LYS A 91 -24.26 -9.51 17.85
CA LYS A 91 -24.20 -9.98 19.24
C LYS A 91 -25.58 -10.19 19.85
N ARG A 92 -26.53 -9.30 19.54
CA ARG A 92 -27.90 -9.38 20.07
C ARG A 92 -28.70 -10.49 19.41
N TYR A 93 -28.48 -10.72 18.12
CA TYR A 93 -29.22 -11.67 17.30
C TYR A 93 -28.24 -12.61 16.56
N PRO A 94 -27.68 -13.62 17.25
CA PRO A 94 -26.62 -14.48 16.70
C PRO A 94 -27.07 -15.35 15.51
N ARG A 95 -28.38 -15.50 15.29
CA ARG A 95 -28.95 -16.27 14.17
C ARG A 95 -29.28 -15.42 12.94
N TYR A 96 -29.06 -14.11 12.98
CA TYR A 96 -29.34 -13.26 11.82
C TYR A 96 -28.29 -13.48 10.73
N SER A 97 -28.75 -13.65 9.50
CA SER A 97 -27.87 -13.71 8.34
C SER A 97 -27.28 -12.32 8.07
N LEU A 98 -26.11 -12.29 7.42
CA LEU A 98 -25.44 -11.04 7.07
C LEU A 98 -26.33 -10.09 6.25
N GLN A 99 -27.18 -10.64 5.37
CA GLN A 99 -28.14 -9.88 4.59
C GLN A 99 -29.18 -9.17 5.46
N MET A 100 -29.66 -9.83 6.51
CA MET A 100 -30.61 -9.25 7.45
C MET A 100 -29.94 -8.15 8.29
N LEU A 101 -28.67 -8.33 8.66
CA LEU A 101 -27.91 -7.32 9.39
C LEU A 101 -27.65 -6.08 8.54
N THR A 102 -27.22 -6.24 7.29
CA THR A 102 -26.93 -5.10 6.40
C THR A 102 -28.19 -4.44 5.85
N GLY A 103 -29.28 -5.18 5.69
CA GLY A 103 -30.57 -4.63 5.23
C GLY A 103 -31.14 -3.57 6.16
N THR A 104 -30.70 -3.54 7.43
CA THR A 104 -31.06 -2.49 8.39
C THR A 104 -30.32 -1.17 8.17
N LEU A 105 -29.19 -1.19 7.43
CA LEU A 105 -28.23 -0.07 7.32
C LEU A 105 -28.00 0.39 5.87
N ASP A 106 -29.08 0.60 5.12
CA ASP A 106 -29.05 1.23 3.79
C ASP A 106 -28.67 0.29 2.62
N THR A 107 -29.19 0.58 1.42
CA THR A 107 -29.13 -0.32 0.23
C THR A 107 -27.81 -0.27 -0.55
N ARG A 108 -26.84 0.53 -0.10
CA ARG A 108 -25.56 0.78 -0.80
C ARG A 108 -24.54 -0.33 -0.62
N ILE A 109 -24.81 -1.28 0.28
CA ILE A 109 -23.90 -2.36 0.64
C ILE A 109 -24.13 -3.53 -0.31
N SER A 110 -23.11 -3.86 -1.12
CA SER A 110 -23.13 -5.09 -1.92
C SER A 110 -23.13 -6.31 -1.00
N ARG A 111 -23.84 -7.38 -1.41
CA ARG A 111 -23.95 -8.65 -0.68
C ARG A 111 -22.59 -9.33 -0.43
N SER A 112 -21.57 -8.98 -1.22
CA SER A 112 -20.19 -9.49 -1.12
C SER A 112 -19.27 -8.65 -0.24
N THR A 113 -19.77 -7.57 0.37
CA THR A 113 -18.95 -6.67 1.19
C THR A 113 -18.56 -7.37 2.48
N SER A 114 -17.28 -7.67 2.67
CA SER A 114 -16.76 -8.19 3.93
C SER A 114 -16.71 -7.07 4.97
N ILE A 115 -17.46 -7.22 6.06
CA ILE A 115 -17.65 -6.18 7.10
C ILE A 115 -16.69 -6.40 8.28
N PHE A 116 -16.15 -7.61 8.41
CA PHE A 116 -15.33 -8.04 9.54
C PHE A 116 -13.85 -8.03 9.16
N THR A 117 -13.14 -7.01 9.59
CA THR A 117 -11.68 -7.00 9.67
C THR A 117 -11.29 -6.41 11.01
N ASP A 118 -11.34 -7.25 12.04
CA ASP A 118 -10.65 -6.99 13.31
C ASP A 118 -10.06 -8.33 13.79
N GLU A 119 -8.75 -8.34 14.01
CA GLU A 119 -7.92 -9.49 14.41
C GLU A 119 -8.27 -10.06 15.79
N SER A 120 -9.28 -9.50 16.45
CA SER A 120 -9.67 -9.82 17.84
C SER A 120 -10.88 -10.76 17.97
N SER A 121 -11.39 -11.34 16.87
CA SER A 121 -12.54 -12.27 16.92
C SER A 121 -12.31 -13.52 16.06
N SER A 122 -11.37 -14.34 16.48
CA SER A 122 -11.14 -15.72 16.02
C SER A 122 -12.22 -16.72 16.50
N ARG A 123 -13.46 -16.28 16.72
CA ARG A 123 -14.61 -17.16 17.00
C ARG A 123 -15.89 -16.51 16.51
N ILE A 124 -16.39 -16.97 15.36
CA ILE A 124 -17.79 -17.32 15.07
C ILE A 124 -17.78 -17.96 13.66
N THR A 125 -17.61 -19.29 13.69
CA THR A 125 -18.13 -20.32 12.76
C THR A 125 -18.33 -19.95 11.28
N ARG A 126 -17.56 -20.62 10.41
CA ARG A 126 -18.11 -21.19 9.18
C ARG A 126 -19.28 -22.10 9.58
N VAL A 127 -20.49 -21.81 9.13
CA VAL A 127 -21.55 -22.80 9.02
C VAL A 127 -21.51 -23.31 7.58
N ALA A 128 -21.50 -24.64 7.48
CA ALA A 128 -21.24 -25.45 6.30
C ALA A 128 -22.17 -25.18 5.11
N GLN A 129 -21.64 -25.44 3.92
CA GLN A 129 -22.29 -26.31 2.94
C GLN A 129 -21.38 -27.52 2.73
#